data_AF-A0AAD7B7N7-F1
#
_entry.id   AF-A0AAD7B7N7-F1
#
_cell.length_a   1.000
_cell.length_b   1.000
_cell.length_c   1.000
_cell.angle_alpha   90.00
_cell.angle_beta   90.00
_cell.angle_gamma   90.00
#
_symmetry.space_group_name_H-M   'P 1'
#
loop_
_entity.id
_entity.type
_entity.pdbx_description
1 polymer ?
#
loop_
_entity_poly.entity_id
_entity_poly.type
_entity_poly.pdbx_seq_one_letter_code
_entity_poly.pdbx_strand_id
1 'polypeptide(L)' 'MFNKLTILFALSVLFATTSALPRGQEEGGRCHREGEMRCFGSSFGTCDHGYFVIRQCGPGTACEEHGDSVICNYRHGY' A
#
# COMPACT_ATOMS: atom_id res chain seq x y z
N MET A 1 -12.59 -39.73 39.70
CA MET A 1 -13.60 -38.75 40.17
C MET A 1 -13.23 -37.41 39.53
N PHE A 2 -13.86 -37.08 38.40
CA PHE A 2 -13.45 -36.00 37.50
C PHE A 2 -13.83 -34.63 38.10
N ASN A 3 -12.82 -33.82 38.40
CA ASN A 3 -12.99 -32.49 38.99
C ASN A 3 -13.55 -31.52 37.93
N LYS A 4 -14.78 -31.02 38.15
CA LYS A 4 -15.53 -30.14 37.23
C LYS A 4 -14.89 -28.76 37.01
N LEU A 5 -13.79 -28.44 37.68
CA LEU A 5 -13.18 -27.10 37.66
C LEU A 5 -12.17 -26.86 36.51
N THR A 6 -11.72 -27.91 35.82
CA THR A 6 -10.69 -27.78 34.76
C THR A 6 -11.26 -27.48 33.37
N ILE A 7 -12.58 -27.56 33.18
CA ILE A 7 -13.21 -27.44 31.84
C ILE A 7 -13.53 -25.98 31.47
N LEU A 8 -13.53 -25.05 32.43
CA LEU A 8 -13.97 -23.66 32.18
C LEU A 8 -12.89 -22.73 31.60
N PHE A 9 -11.61 -23.11 31.59
CA PHE A 9 -10.52 -22.26 31.08
C PHE A 9 -10.11 -22.55 29.63
N ALA A 10 -10.70 -23.56 28.98
CA ALA A 10 -10.31 -23.97 27.62
C ALA A 10 -11.04 -23.22 26.49
N LEU A 11 -11.89 -22.23 26.79
CA LEU A 11 -12.81 -21.60 25.82
C LEU A 11 -12.46 -20.16 25.43
N SER A 12 -11.38 -19.58 25.94
CA SER A 12 -11.03 -18.16 25.68
C SER A 12 -10.01 -17.95 24.56
N VAL A 13 -9.76 -18.96 23.71
CA VAL A 13 -8.81 -18.83 22.61
C VAL A 13 -9.55 -18.53 21.30
N LEU A 14 -10.25 -17.39 21.27
CA LEU A 14 -10.63 -16.72 20.03
C LEU A 14 -9.45 -15.85 19.60
N PHE A 15 -8.39 -16.48 19.07
CA PHE A 15 -7.41 -15.72 18.30
C PHE A 15 -8.13 -15.28 17.01
N ALA A 16 -8.65 -14.06 17.02
CA ALA A 16 -9.03 -13.38 15.80
C ALA A 16 -7.74 -13.22 14.97
N THR A 17 -7.49 -14.15 14.06
CA THR A 17 -6.49 -13.99 13.02
C THR A 17 -7.00 -12.90 12.09
N THR A 18 -6.79 -11.65 12.47
CA THR A 18 -6.79 -10.55 11.50
C THR A 18 -5.63 -10.84 10.57
N SER A 19 -5.91 -11.51 9.46
CA SER A 19 -4.99 -11.58 8.34
C SER A 19 -4.79 -10.14 7.90
N ALA A 20 -3.76 -9.49 8.42
CA ALA A 20 -3.25 -8.26 7.85
C ALA A 20 -2.89 -8.62 6.41
N LEU A 21 -3.75 -8.25 5.45
CA LEU A 21 -3.33 -8.23 4.06
C LEU A 21 -2.05 -7.39 4.01
N PRO A 22 -1.03 -7.80 3.23
CA PRO A 22 0.14 -6.97 3.03
C PRO A 22 -0.34 -5.56 2.65
N ARG A 23 0.04 -4.56 3.45
CA ARG A 23 -0.29 -3.13 3.30
C ARG A 23 0.38 -2.51 2.05
N GLY A 24 0.28 -3.19 0.92
CA GLY A 24 0.88 -2.81 -0.36
C GLY A 24 -0.14 -2.55 -1.46
N GLN A 25 -1.44 -2.73 -1.20
CA GLN A 25 -2.50 -2.55 -2.22
C GLN A 25 -3.32 -1.25 -2.10
N GLU A 26 -3.07 -0.40 -1.10
CA GLU A 26 -3.91 0.80 -0.88
C GLU A 26 -3.29 2.14 -1.28
N GLU A 27 -2.05 2.21 -1.75
CA GLU A 27 -1.42 3.53 -1.97
C GLU A 27 -1.68 4.12 -3.37
N GLY A 28 -2.19 3.32 -4.32
CA GLY A 28 -2.34 3.75 -5.71
C GLY A 28 -3.76 3.75 -6.27
N GLY A 29 -4.66 2.95 -5.70
CA GLY A 29 -5.99 2.73 -6.27
C GLY A 29 -5.97 1.97 -7.60
N ARG A 30 -7.15 1.89 -8.25
CA ARG A 30 -7.33 1.21 -9.54
C ARG A 30 -6.92 2.12 -10.69
N CYS A 31 -6.38 1.51 -11.75
CA CYS A 31 -6.09 2.17 -13.02
C CYS A 31 -6.79 1.44 -14.18
N HIS A 32 -6.93 2.12 -15.31
CA HIS A 32 -7.67 1.61 -16.47
C HIS A 32 -6.77 1.38 -17.69
N ARG A 33 -5.63 2.07 -17.77
CA ARG A 33 -4.70 1.99 -18.90
C ARG A 33 -3.36 1.45 -18.41
N GLU A 34 -2.95 0.31 -18.95
CA GLU A 34 -1.67 -0.30 -18.61
C GLU A 34 -0.50 0.65 -18.90
N GLY A 35 0.45 0.74 -17.99
CA GLY A 35 1.59 1.66 -18.09
C GLY A 35 1.25 3.13 -17.83
N GLU A 36 -0.02 3.49 -17.54
CA GLU A 36 -0.37 4.84 -17.07
C GLU A 36 0.48 5.21 -15.86
N MET A 37 1.08 6.41 -15.89
CA MET A 37 1.89 6.94 -14.80
C MET A 37 1.19 8.14 -14.17
N ARG A 38 1.18 8.20 -12.83
CA ARG A 38 0.57 9.31 -12.07
C ARG A 38 1.33 9.64 -10.80
N CYS A 39 1.25 10.88 -10.35
CA CYS A 39 1.87 11.30 -9.10
C CYS A 39 0.98 11.00 -7.87
N PHE A 40 1.64 10.54 -6.80
CA PHE A 40 1.07 10.26 -5.48
C PHE A 40 1.95 10.93 -4.41
N GLY A 41 1.83 12.25 -4.28
CA GLY A 41 2.69 13.04 -3.39
C GLY A 41 4.15 13.05 -3.87
N SER A 42 5.07 12.55 -3.04
CA SER A 42 6.50 12.38 -3.38
C SER A 42 6.81 11.02 -4.03
N SER A 43 5.79 10.29 -4.45
CA SER A 43 5.88 9.00 -5.13
C SER A 43 5.19 9.09 -6.48
N PHE A 44 5.44 8.11 -7.34
CA PHE A 44 4.70 7.90 -8.58
C PHE A 44 4.18 6.47 -8.67
N GLY A 45 3.05 6.28 -9.32
CA GLY A 45 2.49 4.98 -9.63
C GLY A 45 2.65 4.66 -11.11
N THR A 46 2.89 3.39 -11.42
CA THR A 46 2.73 2.84 -12.78
C THR A 46 1.63 1.80 -12.75
N CYS A 47 0.68 1.89 -13.67
CA CYS A 47 -0.40 0.93 -13.79
C CYS A 47 0.14 -0.43 -14.24
N ASP A 48 -0.09 -1.45 -13.41
CA ASP A 48 0.21 -2.85 -13.66
C ASP A 48 -0.99 -3.70 -13.24
N HIS A 49 -1.53 -4.47 -14.18
CA HIS A 49 -2.69 -5.35 -14.02
C HIS A 49 -3.92 -4.67 -13.39
N GLY A 50 -4.20 -3.42 -13.77
CA GLY A 50 -5.37 -2.66 -13.30
C GLY A 50 -5.22 -2.01 -11.92
N TYR A 51 -4.02 -2.02 -11.34
CA TYR A 51 -3.68 -1.33 -10.11
C TYR A 51 -2.40 -0.51 -10.24
N PHE A 52 -2.30 0.62 -9.53
CA PHE A 52 -1.07 1.38 -9.51
C PHE A 52 -0.05 0.75 -8.56
N VAL A 53 1.12 0.42 -9.10
CA VAL A 53 2.30 0.02 -8.32
C VAL A 53 3.09 1.28 -7.97
N ILE A 54 3.11 1.62 -6.68
CA ILE A 54 3.70 2.87 -6.18
C ILE A 54 5.20 2.73 -5.93
N ARG A 55 5.98 3.71 -6.38
CA ARG A 55 7.42 3.85 -6.20
C ARG A 55 7.74 5.26 -5.69
N GLN A 56 8.64 5.35 -4.71
CA GLN A 56 9.12 6.66 -4.24
C GLN A 56 9.99 7.33 -5.29
N CYS A 57 9.85 8.65 -5.43
CA CYS A 57 10.90 9.46 -6.04
C CYS A 57 12.13 9.50 -5.14
N GLY A 58 13.31 9.75 -5.73
CA GLY A 58 14.56 9.84 -4.99
C GLY A 58 14.53 10.96 -3.92
N PRO A 59 15.33 10.84 -2.84
CA PRO A 59 15.39 11.88 -1.80
C PRO A 59 15.68 13.27 -2.39
N GLY A 60 14.94 14.28 -1.92
CA GLY A 60 15.07 15.67 -2.39
C GLY A 60 14.39 15.97 -3.73
N THR A 61 13.76 14.98 -4.37
CA THR A 61 12.97 15.16 -5.58
C THR A 61 11.46 15.06 -5.28
N ALA A 62 10.64 15.69 -6.11
CA ALA A 62 9.18 15.62 -6.08
C ALA A 62 8.67 15.02 -7.38
N CYS A 63 7.50 14.37 -7.32
CA CYS A 63 6.84 13.89 -8.52
C CYS A 63 6.16 15.06 -9.26
N GLU A 64 6.40 15.15 -10.56
CA GLU A 64 5.81 16.11 -11.48
C GLU A 64 5.19 15.37 -12.66
N GLU A 65 3.93 15.67 -12.99
CA GLU A 65 3.27 15.13 -14.19
C GLU A 65 3.80 15.86 -15.44
N HIS A 66 4.17 15.10 -16.47
CA HIS A 66 4.75 15.61 -17.71
C HIS A 66 4.14 14.88 -18.92
N GLY A 67 3.01 15.40 -19.40
CA GLY A 67 2.23 14.76 -20.47
C GLY A 67 1.72 13.39 -20.04
N ASP A 68 2.02 12.34 -20.82
CA ASP A 68 1.69 10.94 -20.50
C ASP A 68 2.70 10.26 -19.56
N SER A 69 3.68 11.01 -19.03
CA SER A 69 4.73 10.50 -18.15
C SER A 69 4.82 11.27 -16.85
N VAL A 70 5.65 10.77 -15.94
CA VAL A 70 6.00 11.43 -14.68
C VAL A 70 7.50 11.61 -14.59
N ILE A 71 7.92 12.71 -13.98
CA ILE A 71 9.34 13.02 -13.75
C ILE A 71 9.53 13.23 -12.25
N CYS A 72 10.56 12.61 -11.68
CA CYS A 72 11.04 12.95 -10.34
C CYS A 72 12.08 14.06 -10.48
N ASN A 73 11.70 15.29 -10.15
CA ASN A 73 12.52 16.47 -10.35
C ASN A 73 12.82 17.18 -9.04
N TYR A 74 13.91 17.93 -9.01
CA TYR A 74 14.22 18.81 -7.89
C TYR A 74 13.26 20.01 -7.90
N ARG A 75 12.53 20.24 -6.80
CA ARG A 75 11.73 21.47 -6.66
C ARG A 75 12.68 22.67 -6.66
N HIS A 76 12.61 23.51 -7.69
CA HIS A 76 13.30 24.79 -7.68
C HIS A 76 12.63 25.73 -6.67
N GLY A 77 13.18 25.82 -5.46
CA GLY A 77 12.63 26.67 -4.40
C GLY A 77 13.37 26.61 -3.06
N TYR A 78 14.66 26.27 -3.07
CA TYR A 78 15.56 26.39 -1.93
C TYR A 78 16.65 27.42 -2.22
#